data_AF-A0A9E3B5F1-F1
#
_entry.id   AF-A0A9E3B5F1-F1
#
_cell.length_a   1.000
_cell.length_b   1.000
_cell.length_c   1.000
_cell.angle_alpha   90.00
_cell.angle_beta   90.00
_cell.angle_gamma   90.00
#
_symmetry.space_group_name_H-M   'P 1'
#
loop_
_entity.id
_entity.type
_entity.pdbx_description
1 polymer ?
#
loop_
_entity_poly.entity_id
_entity_poly.type
_entity_poly.pdbx_seq_one_letter_code
_entity_poly.pdbx_strand_id
1 'polypeptide(L)'
;MTTNDSSYIYDSENATEMARLINLDRIATASLGGPLNGLPPLPENAHLLDLGCGPGGWVLDVAFMHRDFEVCGVDISRSMIDYANARAQSQGLPNASFGIMDILKPLDFDDASFDLVNARFLSSVLKRDTWPLLIAECMRILRPN
;
A
#
# COMPACT_ATOMS: atom_id res chain seq x y z
N MET A 1 -0.79 -0.46 28.82
CA MET A 1 -1.78 -1.17 27.99
C MET A 1 -2.25 -0.18 26.95
N THR A 2 -1.63 -0.17 25.77
CA THR A 2 -2.05 0.68 24.65
C THR A 2 -3.30 0.04 24.05
N THR A 3 -4.44 0.71 24.20
CA THR A 3 -5.66 0.36 23.48
C THR A 3 -5.36 0.48 21.98
N ASN A 4 -5.46 -0.65 21.28
CA ASN A 4 -5.35 -0.68 19.84
C ASN A 4 -6.61 0.00 19.28
N ASP A 5 -6.54 1.30 19.02
CA ASP A 5 -7.61 2.10 18.37
C ASP A 5 -7.75 1.77 16.87
N SER A 6 -7.04 0.74 16.38
CA SER A 6 -7.20 0.24 15.03
C SER A 6 -8.64 -0.21 14.82
N SER A 7 -9.32 0.42 13.88
CA SER A 7 -10.63 0.00 13.38
C SER A 7 -10.56 -1.32 12.59
N TYR A 8 -9.35 -1.91 12.45
CA TYR A 8 -9.16 -3.18 11.81
C TYR A 8 -9.67 -4.34 12.66
N ILE A 9 -10.54 -5.15 12.07
CA ILE A 9 -11.26 -6.22 12.77
C ILE A 9 -10.33 -7.40 13.12
N TYR A 10 -9.26 -7.60 12.35
CA TYR A 10 -8.30 -8.68 12.57
C TYR A 10 -7.08 -8.18 13.36
N ASP A 11 -6.44 -9.08 14.09
CA ASP A 11 -5.15 -8.79 14.71
C ASP A 11 -4.07 -8.71 13.62
N SER A 12 -3.64 -7.49 13.31
CA SER A 12 -2.62 -7.24 12.28
C SER A 12 -1.26 -7.81 12.65
N GLU A 13 -1.01 -8.14 13.92
CA GLU A 13 0.25 -8.75 14.36
C GLU A 13 0.20 -10.29 14.33
N ASN A 14 -0.90 -10.86 13.84
CA ASN A 14 -1.09 -12.30 13.77
C ASN A 14 -0.62 -12.89 12.42
N ALA A 15 0.22 -13.92 12.47
CA ALA A 15 0.72 -14.62 11.28
C ALA A 15 -0.39 -15.26 10.41
N THR A 16 -1.50 -15.70 11.00
CA THR A 16 -2.67 -16.19 10.24
C THR A 16 -3.29 -15.08 9.40
N GLU A 17 -3.32 -13.86 9.95
CA GLU A 17 -3.87 -12.71 9.24
C GLU A 17 -2.95 -12.29 8.09
N MET A 18 -1.63 -12.28 8.31
CA MET A 18 -0.64 -12.08 7.25
C MET A 18 -0.81 -13.09 6.11
N ALA A 19 -0.95 -14.39 6.43
CA ALA A 19 -1.17 -15.43 5.42
C ALA A 19 -2.49 -15.24 4.66
N ARG A 20 -3.56 -14.80 5.34
CA ARG A 20 -4.84 -14.48 4.71
C ARG A 20 -4.69 -13.33 3.71
N LEU A 21 -4.00 -12.25 4.11
CA LEU A 21 -3.76 -11.08 3.25
C LEU A 21 -2.88 -11.41 2.04
N ILE A 22 -1.82 -12.22 2.20
CA ILE A 22 -1.00 -12.71 1.09
C ILE A 22 -1.85 -13.46 0.06
N ASN A 23 -2.75 -14.33 0.53
CA ASN A 23 -3.62 -15.08 -0.37
C ASN A 23 -4.65 -14.19 -1.06
N LEU A 24 -5.25 -13.25 -0.32
CA LEU A 24 -6.22 -12.30 -0.85
C LEU A 24 -5.60 -11.41 -1.94
N ASP A 25 -4.43 -10.85 -1.69
CA ASP A 25 -3.63 -10.10 -2.65
C ASP A 25 -3.42 -10.89 -3.94
N ARG A 26 -2.83 -12.09 -3.83
CA ARG A 26 -2.51 -12.93 -4.98
C ARG A 26 -3.75 -13.24 -5.83
N ILE A 27 -4.86 -13.57 -5.19
CA ILE A 27 -6.13 -13.87 -5.88
C ILE A 27 -6.65 -12.61 -6.58
N ALA A 28 -6.64 -11.46 -5.91
CA ALA A 28 -7.14 -10.22 -6.47
C ALA A 28 -6.30 -9.73 -7.64
N THR A 29 -4.98 -9.68 -7.49
CA THR A 29 -4.04 -9.29 -8.55
C THR A 29 -4.21 -10.18 -9.78
N ALA A 30 -4.30 -11.51 -9.59
CA ALA A 30 -4.55 -12.43 -10.70
C ALA A 30 -5.92 -12.22 -11.36
N SER A 31 -6.98 -12.00 -10.57
CA SER A 31 -8.35 -11.79 -11.08
C SER A 31 -8.49 -10.48 -11.86
N LEU A 32 -7.71 -9.47 -11.49
CA LEU A 32 -7.67 -8.18 -12.18
C LEU A 32 -6.77 -8.19 -13.41
N GLY A 33 -6.00 -9.26 -13.66
CA GLY A 33 -5.10 -9.38 -14.81
C GLY A 33 -3.71 -8.78 -14.59
N GLY A 34 -3.31 -8.54 -13.34
CA GLY A 34 -2.04 -7.94 -12.95
C GLY A 34 -2.23 -6.68 -12.09
N PRO A 35 -1.15 -6.16 -11.48
CA PRO A 35 -1.24 -5.09 -10.50
C PRO A 35 -1.64 -3.73 -11.09
N LEU A 36 -1.39 -3.51 -12.39
CA LEU A 36 -1.68 -2.27 -13.11
C LEU A 36 -2.64 -2.45 -14.30
N ASN A 37 -3.29 -3.62 -14.42
CA ASN A 37 -4.12 -3.91 -15.58
C ASN A 37 -5.33 -2.96 -15.67
N GLY A 38 -5.60 -2.44 -16.87
CA GLY A 38 -6.72 -1.52 -17.13
C GLY A 38 -6.45 -0.05 -16.80
N LEU A 39 -5.28 0.29 -16.28
CA LEU A 39 -4.86 1.67 -16.06
C LEU A 39 -4.29 2.30 -17.35
N PRO A 40 -4.41 3.63 -17.51
CA PRO A 40 -3.68 4.33 -18.57
C PRO A 40 -2.16 4.20 -18.35
N PRO A 41 -1.34 4.39 -19.41
CA PRO A 41 0.10 4.45 -19.26
C PRO A 41 0.53 5.50 -18.23
N LEU A 42 1.45 5.10 -17.34
CA LEU A 42 2.10 6.00 -16.38
C LEU A 42 3.36 6.61 -17.01
N PRO A 43 3.84 7.77 -16.52
CA PRO A 43 5.09 8.37 -16.98
C PRO A 43 6.29 7.45 -16.73
N GLU A 44 7.38 7.67 -17.47
CA GLU A 44 8.66 7.04 -17.17
C GLU A 44 9.13 7.44 -15.76
N ASN A 45 9.72 6.50 -15.02
CA ASN A 45 10.13 6.70 -13.63
C ASN A 45 8.98 7.15 -12.71
N ALA A 46 7.80 6.58 -12.88
CA ALA A 46 6.64 6.91 -12.05
C ALA A 46 6.86 6.59 -10.57
N HIS A 47 6.29 7.43 -9.70
CA HIS A 47 6.29 7.27 -8.25
C HIS A 47 4.91 6.80 -7.80
N LEU A 48 4.83 5.62 -7.19
CA LEU A 48 3.59 4.96 -6.82
C LEU A 48 3.51 4.75 -5.31
N LEU A 49 2.31 4.89 -4.73
CA LEU A 49 2.04 4.64 -3.32
C LEU A 49 0.94 3.59 -3.16
N ASP A 50 1.14 2.61 -2.26
CA ASP A 50 0.10 1.67 -1.81
C ASP A 50 -0.30 1.98 -0.36
N LEU A 51 -1.55 2.41 -0.16
CA LEU A 51 -2.12 2.76 1.14
C LEU A 51 -2.73 1.52 1.81
N GLY A 52 -2.25 1.18 3.01
CA GLY A 52 -2.61 -0.06 3.69
C GLY A 52 -2.03 -1.26 2.97
N CYS A 53 -0.73 -1.21 2.67
CA CYS A 53 -0.07 -2.18 1.79
C CYS A 53 -0.01 -3.60 2.37
N GLY A 54 -0.27 -3.77 3.67
CA GLY A 54 -0.16 -5.04 4.38
C GLY A 54 1.21 -5.69 4.15
N PRO A 55 1.26 -6.99 3.79
CA PRO A 55 2.52 -7.71 3.52
C PRO A 55 3.30 -7.24 2.28
N GLY A 56 2.86 -6.17 1.60
CA GLY A 56 3.57 -5.50 0.51
C GLY A 56 3.42 -6.12 -0.87
N GLY A 57 2.53 -7.09 -1.05
CA GLY A 57 2.46 -7.88 -2.29
C GLY A 57 2.29 -7.06 -3.57
N TRP A 58 1.37 -6.09 -3.59
CA TRP A 58 1.16 -5.23 -4.76
C TRP A 58 2.40 -4.37 -5.08
N VAL A 59 3.02 -3.77 -4.06
CA VAL A 59 4.25 -2.98 -4.20
C VAL A 59 5.38 -3.83 -4.81
N LEU A 60 5.58 -5.05 -4.30
CA LEU A 60 6.62 -5.96 -4.78
C LEU A 60 6.36 -6.40 -6.23
N ASP A 61 5.12 -6.71 -6.58
CA ASP A 61 4.74 -7.10 -7.95
C ASP A 61 5.00 -5.95 -8.95
N VAL A 62 4.59 -4.72 -8.61
CA VAL A 62 4.83 -3.56 -9.46
C VAL A 62 6.32 -3.27 -9.59
N ALA A 63 7.05 -3.24 -8.47
CA ALA A 63 8.49 -2.99 -8.47
C ALA A 63 9.28 -4.04 -9.25
N PHE A 64 8.82 -5.30 -9.25
CA PHE A 64 9.43 -6.36 -10.05
C PHE A 64 9.20 -6.16 -11.56
N MET A 65 7.98 -5.78 -11.95
CA MET A 65 7.56 -5.58 -13.36
C MET A 65 8.12 -4.29 -13.97
N HIS A 66 8.25 -3.23 -13.18
CA HIS A 66 8.67 -1.89 -13.59
C HIS A 66 9.86 -1.44 -12.76
N ARG A 67 11.07 -1.68 -13.28
CA ARG A 67 12.34 -1.42 -12.58
C ARG A 67 12.73 0.06 -12.57
N ASP A 68 12.11 0.85 -13.42
CA ASP A 68 12.24 2.30 -13.50
C ASP A 68 11.34 3.03 -12.51
N PHE A 69 10.27 2.39 -12.00
CA PHE A 69 9.35 3.02 -11.04
C PHE A 69 9.88 2.96 -9.62
N GLU A 70 9.57 3.99 -8.83
CA GLU A 70 9.71 3.99 -7.38
C GLU A 70 8.35 3.64 -6.74
N VAL A 71 8.30 2.57 -5.95
CA VAL A 71 7.04 2.08 -5.37
C VAL A 71 7.15 2.04 -3.85
N CYS A 72 6.30 2.79 -3.18
CA CYS A 72 6.24 2.86 -1.73
C CYS A 72 4.96 2.19 -1.21
N GLY A 73 5.05 1.45 -0.11
CA GLY A 73 3.89 0.95 0.63
C GLY A 73 3.86 1.48 2.06
N VAL A 74 2.69 1.86 2.55
CA VAL A 74 2.52 2.24 3.95
C VAL A 74 1.43 1.42 4.63
N ASP A 75 1.68 1.05 5.89
CA ASP A 75 0.73 0.32 6.73
C ASP A 75 0.94 0.71 8.20
N ILE A 76 -0.09 0.60 9.02
CA ILE A 76 0.00 0.88 10.46
C ILE A 76 0.71 -0.24 11.22
N SER A 77 0.70 -1.46 10.69
CA SER A 77 1.27 -2.64 11.33
C SER A 77 2.78 -2.74 11.11
N ARG A 78 3.52 -2.80 12.22
CA ARG A 78 4.97 -3.00 12.19
C ARG A 78 5.34 -4.36 11.63
N SER A 79 4.66 -5.44 12.02
CA SER A 79 5.00 -6.79 11.53
C SER A 79 4.79 -6.94 10.02
N MET A 80 3.76 -6.29 9.47
CA MET A 80 3.53 -6.25 8.02
C MET A 80 4.66 -5.53 7.29
N ILE A 81 5.08 -4.36 7.78
CA ILE A 81 6.16 -3.57 7.19
C ILE A 81 7.53 -4.27 7.32
N ASP A 82 7.82 -4.87 8.47
CA ASP A 82 9.06 -5.64 8.68
C ASP A 82 9.12 -6.84 7.71
N TYR A 83 8.01 -7.54 7.52
CA TYR A 83 7.89 -8.63 6.56
C TYR A 83 8.07 -8.15 5.11
N ALA A 84 7.41 -7.05 4.72
CA ALA A 84 7.50 -6.49 3.38
C ALA A 84 8.93 -6.05 3.03
N ASN A 85 9.61 -5.36 3.96
CA ASN A 85 11.01 -4.96 3.83
C ASN A 85 11.94 -6.18 3.65
N ALA A 86 11.76 -7.23 4.47
CA ALA A 86 12.54 -8.45 4.34
C ALA A 86 12.32 -9.13 2.96
N ARG A 87 11.09 -9.09 2.43
CA ARG A 87 10.78 -9.62 1.10
C ARG A 87 11.44 -8.80 -0.01
N ALA A 88 11.35 -7.47 0.01
CA ALA A 88 12.01 -6.61 -0.97
C ALA A 88 13.52 -6.87 -1.01
N GLN A 89 14.15 -6.97 0.17
CA GLN A 89 15.56 -7.30 0.29
C GLN A 89 15.88 -8.69 -0.31
N SER A 90 15.12 -9.71 0.04
CA SER A 90 15.32 -11.09 -0.46
C SER A 90 15.15 -11.22 -1.99
N GLN A 91 14.31 -10.37 -2.59
CA GLN A 91 14.01 -10.38 -4.01
C GLN A 91 14.89 -9.42 -4.82
N GLY A 92 15.75 -8.63 -4.16
CA GLY A 92 16.58 -7.64 -4.84
C GLY A 92 15.75 -6.56 -5.54
N LEU A 93 14.76 -6.00 -4.83
CA LEU A 93 13.91 -4.91 -5.30
C LEU A 93 14.29 -3.59 -4.61
N PRO A 94 15.36 -2.89 -5.06
CA PRO A 94 15.79 -1.64 -4.45
C PRO A 94 14.82 -0.48 -4.69
N ASN A 95 13.91 -0.63 -5.64
CA ASN A 95 12.88 0.33 -6.01
C ASN A 95 11.55 0.12 -5.26
N ALA A 96 11.53 -0.79 -4.28
CA ALA A 96 10.42 -0.99 -3.35
C ALA A 96 10.81 -0.46 -1.96
N SER A 97 9.96 0.36 -1.35
CA SER A 97 10.16 0.87 0.01
C SER A 97 8.88 0.72 0.85
N PHE A 98 9.04 0.57 2.17
CA PHE A 98 7.91 0.38 3.08
C PHE A 98 8.06 1.21 4.35
N GLY A 99 6.98 1.88 4.76
CA GLY A 99 6.94 2.77 5.93
C GLY A 99 5.75 2.49 6.85
N ILE A 100 5.95 2.70 8.16
CA ILE A 100 4.83 2.61 9.12
C ILE A 100 4.12 3.96 9.15
N MET A 101 2.87 4.01 8.66
CA MET A 101 2.03 5.21 8.72
C MET A 101 0.57 4.85 8.99
N ASP A 102 -0.14 5.76 9.67
CA ASP A 102 -1.57 5.67 9.88
C ASP A 102 -2.28 6.51 8.82
N ILE A 103 -2.95 5.85 7.87
CA ILE A 103 -3.64 6.50 6.75
C ILE A 103 -4.87 7.34 7.19
N LEU A 104 -5.24 7.31 8.47
CA LEU A 104 -6.25 8.19 9.06
C LEU A 104 -5.66 9.51 9.58
N LYS A 105 -4.34 9.69 9.48
CA LYS A 105 -3.60 10.90 9.83
C LYS A 105 -2.95 11.50 8.58
N PRO A 106 -2.54 12.78 8.64
CA PRO A 106 -1.71 13.35 7.58
C PRO A 106 -0.47 12.49 7.33
N LEU A 107 -0.23 12.16 6.07
CA LEU A 107 0.92 11.37 5.64
C LEU A 107 2.14 12.28 5.48
N ASP A 108 3.32 11.77 5.84
CA ASP A 108 4.60 12.49 5.76
C ASP A 108 5.16 12.45 4.32
N PHE A 109 4.35 12.95 3.39
CA PHE A 109 4.68 13.09 1.97
C PHE A 109 4.40 14.51 1.51
N ASP A 110 5.25 15.02 0.63
CA ASP A 110 5.03 16.32 -0.02
C ASP A 110 3.78 16.29 -0.91
N ASP A 111 3.21 17.48 -1.13
CA ASP A 111 2.12 17.67 -2.11
C ASP A 111 2.61 17.26 -3.51
N ALA A 112 1.72 16.67 -4.32
CA ALA A 112 2.00 16.26 -5.69
C ALA A 112 3.27 15.38 -5.85
N SER A 113 3.47 14.43 -4.95
CA SER A 113 4.63 13.53 -4.90
C SER A 113 4.46 12.22 -5.65
N PHE A 114 3.23 11.76 -5.93
CA PHE A 114 2.94 10.48 -6.57
C PHE A 114 2.15 10.61 -7.88
N ASP A 115 2.44 9.75 -8.86
CA ASP A 115 1.69 9.61 -10.11
C ASP A 115 0.47 8.71 -9.96
N LEU A 116 0.51 7.77 -9.01
CA LEU A 116 -0.60 6.89 -8.70
C LEU A 116 -0.61 6.49 -7.22
N VAL A 117 -1.80 6.49 -6.66
CA VAL A 117 -2.10 5.99 -5.32
C VAL A 117 -3.03 4.78 -5.46
N ASN A 118 -2.54 3.62 -5.05
CA ASN A 118 -3.33 2.39 -4.91
C ASN A 118 -3.88 2.30 -3.49
N ALA A 119 -5.13 1.86 -3.38
CA ALA A 119 -5.81 1.69 -2.10
C ALA A 119 -6.88 0.59 -2.27
N ARG A 120 -6.63 -0.59 -1.70
CA ARG A 120 -7.53 -1.75 -1.85
C ARG A 120 -7.83 -2.40 -0.49
N PHE A 121 -9.00 -3.05 -0.40
CA PHE A 121 -9.48 -3.75 0.81
C PHE A 121 -9.57 -2.87 2.07
N LEU A 122 -9.59 -1.55 1.94
CA LEU A 122 -9.69 -0.63 3.06
C LEU A 122 -11.09 -0.57 3.69
N SER A 123 -12.10 -1.22 3.11
CA SER A 123 -13.48 -1.21 3.63
C SER A 123 -13.65 -1.88 4.99
N SER A 124 -12.72 -2.76 5.38
CA SER A 124 -12.69 -3.36 6.72
C SER A 124 -11.91 -2.52 7.75
N VAL A 125 -11.29 -1.42 7.32
CA VAL A 125 -10.49 -0.51 8.15
C VAL A 125 -11.17 0.86 8.25
N LEU A 126 -11.65 1.41 7.13
CA LEU A 126 -12.20 2.75 7.07
C LEU A 126 -13.68 2.78 7.45
N LYS A 127 -14.02 3.70 8.35
CA LYS A 127 -15.41 4.05 8.64
C LYS A 127 -15.95 4.99 7.56
N ARG A 128 -17.27 5.09 7.46
CA ARG A 128 -17.93 5.93 6.44
C ARG A 128 -17.45 7.39 6.47
N ASP A 129 -17.24 7.92 7.66
CA ASP A 129 -16.85 9.31 7.93
C ASP A 129 -15.35 9.60 7.71
N THR A 130 -14.50 8.57 7.60
CA THR A 130 -13.06 8.75 7.36
C THR A 130 -12.68 8.76 5.88
N TRP A 131 -13.55 8.28 5.00
CA TRP A 131 -13.30 8.29 3.55
C TRP A 131 -13.03 9.69 2.98
N PRO A 132 -13.79 10.76 3.32
CA PRO A 132 -13.50 12.09 2.81
C PRO A 132 -12.10 12.60 3.18
N LEU A 133 -11.61 12.27 4.38
CA LEU A 133 -10.26 12.64 4.83
C LEU A 133 -9.18 11.93 4.01
N LEU A 134 -9.33 10.62 3.83
CA LEU A 134 -8.40 9.83 3.01
C LEU A 134 -8.39 10.30 1.57
N ILE A 135 -9.56 10.55 0.97
CA ILE A 135 -9.65 11.04 -0.41
C ILE A 135 -9.00 12.42 -0.54
N ALA A 136 -9.23 13.33 0.41
CA ALA A 136 -8.57 14.63 0.41
C ALA A 136 -7.04 14.50 0.48
N GLU A 137 -6.54 13.58 1.29
CA GLU A 137 -5.11 13.31 1.40
C GLU A 137 -4.55 12.69 0.11
N CYS A 138 -5.24 11.73 -0.50
CA CYS A 138 -4.88 11.19 -1.81
C CYS A 138 -4.79 12.30 -2.87
N MET A 139 -5.76 13.23 -2.88
CA MET A 139 -5.75 14.36 -3.82
C MET A 139 -4.61 15.35 -3.56
N ARG A 140 -4.16 15.48 -2.31
CA ARG A 140 -3.02 16.34 -1.95
C ARG A 140 -1.70 15.75 -2.48
N ILE A 141 -1.49 14.45 -2.29
CA ILE A 141 -0.23 13.78 -2.66
C ILE A 141 -0.16 13.37 -4.13
N LEU A 142 -1.29 13.26 -4.82
CA LEU A 142 -1.33 12.97 -6.26
C LEU A 142 -0.90 14.20 -7.07
N ARG A 143 -0.06 13.95 -8.09
CA ARG A 143 0.25 14.95 -9.10
C ARG A 143 -1.02 15.32 -9.88
N PRO A 144 -1.20 16.60 -10.26
CA PRO A 144 -2.29 16.98 -11.13
C PRO A 144 -2.11 16.33 -12.50
N ASN A 145 -3.21 15.80 -13.05
CA ASN A 145 -3.27 15.28 -14.43
C ASN A 145 -3.13 16.38 -15.48
#